data_AF-A0A1G5Q862-F1
#
_entry.id   AF-A0A1G5Q862-F1
#
_cell.length_a   1.000
_cell.length_b   1.000
_cell.length_c   1.000
_cell.angle_alpha   90.00
_cell.angle_beta   90.00
_cell.angle_gamma   90.00
#
_symmetry.space_group_name_H-M   'P 1'
#
loop_
_entity.id
_entity.type
_entity.pdbx_description
1 polymer ?
#
loop_
_entity_poly.entity_id
_entity_poly.type
_entity_poly.pdbx_seq_one_letter_code
_entity_poly.pdbx_strand_id
1 'polypeptide(L)'
;MVTLAHIKKQSRLSLGSYGRPSMTEKLKEIGLDVGHRRIGRLVRQNGISVVRIHKYKATTGSDHKFNSAPNLLDRDFTADLPHQKWAGDISYV
;
A
#
# COMPACT_ATOMS: atom_id res chain seq x y z
N MET A 1 16.76 1.70 -26.13
CA MET A 1 17.23 2.69 -25.13
C MET A 1 17.65 1.98 -23.85
N VAL A 2 18.96 1.95 -23.53
CA VAL A 2 19.53 1.22 -22.39
C VAL A 2 18.97 1.69 -21.04
N THR A 3 18.79 3.00 -20.84
CA THR A 3 18.26 3.56 -19.58
C THR A 3 16.86 3.09 -19.24
N LEU A 4 15.97 3.00 -20.24
CA LEU A 4 14.59 2.57 -20.03
C LEU A 4 14.50 1.10 -19.59
N ALA A 5 15.38 0.25 -20.12
CA ALA A 5 15.46 -1.14 -19.70
C ALA A 5 15.83 -1.26 -18.22
N HIS A 6 16.78 -0.44 -17.75
CA HIS A 6 17.17 -0.39 -16.34
C HIS A 6 16.04 0.15 -15.45
N ILE A 7 15.32 1.19 -15.89
CA ILE A 7 14.13 1.71 -15.18
C ILE A 7 13.07 0.61 -15.01
N LYS A 8 12.75 -0.13 -16.09
CA LYS A 8 11.76 -1.22 -16.03
C LYS A 8 12.23 -2.35 -15.13
N LYS A 9 13.51 -2.73 -15.21
CA LYS A 9 14.11 -3.74 -14.32
C LYS A 9 13.97 -3.32 -12.86
N GLN A 10 14.35 -2.10 -12.52
CA GLN A 10 14.33 -1.63 -11.14
C GLN A 10 12.91 -1.42 -10.60
N SER A 11 11.99 -0.95 -11.45
CA SER A 11 10.57 -0.86 -11.10
C SER A 11 10.00 -2.25 -10.75
N ARG A 12 10.33 -3.28 -11.53
CA ARG A 12 9.91 -4.66 -11.23
C ARG A 12 10.54 -5.19 -9.93
N LEU A 13 11.84 -5.00 -9.74
CA LEU A 13 12.55 -5.47 -8.54
C LEU A 13 12.05 -4.81 -7.26
N SER A 14 11.62 -3.55 -7.36
CA SER A 14 11.08 -2.78 -6.23
C SER A 14 9.55 -2.92 -6.07
N LEU A 15 8.89 -3.74 -6.90
CA LEU A 15 7.43 -3.88 -6.95
C LEU A 15 6.70 -2.53 -7.10
N GLY A 16 7.30 -1.60 -7.85
CA GLY A 16 6.76 -0.27 -8.06
C GLY A 16 6.94 0.71 -6.90
N SER A 17 7.70 0.37 -5.84
CA SER A 17 7.90 1.31 -4.72
C SER A 17 8.81 2.50 -5.06
N TYR A 18 9.66 2.39 -6.09
CA TYR A 18 10.65 3.41 -6.41
C TYR A 18 10.07 4.58 -7.21
N GLY A 19 10.14 5.78 -6.61
CA GLY A 19 9.88 7.05 -7.29
C GLY A 19 11.09 7.60 -8.04
N ARG A 20 10.93 8.79 -8.63
CA ARG A 20 12.01 9.46 -9.39
C ARG A 20 13.32 9.63 -8.60
N PRO A 21 13.33 10.06 -7.32
CA PRO A 21 14.58 10.22 -6.56
C PRO A 21 15.30 8.88 -6.36
N SER A 22 14.62 7.88 -5.79
CA SER A 22 15.20 6.54 -5.54
C SER A 22 15.64 5.84 -6.82
N MET A 23 14.88 6.01 -7.92
CA MET A 23 15.27 5.50 -9.23
C MET A 23 16.55 6.18 -9.74
N THR A 24 16.73 7.48 -9.49
CA THR A 24 17.93 8.23 -9.91
C THR A 24 19.16 7.74 -9.16
N GLU A 25 19.07 7.60 -7.83
CA GLU A 25 20.16 7.07 -7.00
C GLU A 25 20.55 5.67 -7.43
N LYS A 26 19.56 4.78 -7.62
CA LYS A 26 19.83 3.40 -8.00
C LYS A 26 20.46 3.28 -9.39
N LEU A 27 20.04 4.12 -10.35
CA LEU A 27 20.67 4.15 -11.67
C LEU A 27 22.11 4.67 -11.59
N LYS A 28 22.38 5.64 -10.70
CA LYS A 28 23.73 6.15 -10.48
C LYS A 28 24.65 5.09 -9.86
N GLU A 29 24.16 4.30 -8.92
CA GLU A 29 24.90 3.18 -8.32
C GLU A 29 25.35 2.12 -9.34
N ILE A 30 24.58 1.91 -10.41
CA ILE A 30 24.92 0.96 -11.49
C ILE A 30 25.69 1.63 -12.64
N GLY A 31 26.22 2.84 -12.43
CA GLY A 31 27.03 3.58 -13.41
C GLY A 31 26.24 4.32 -14.49
N LEU A 32 24.92 4.43 -14.36
CA LEU A 32 24.08 5.22 -15.25
C LEU A 32 23.79 6.60 -14.65
N ASP A 33 24.63 7.58 -14.98
CA ASP A 33 24.39 8.98 -14.58
C ASP A 33 23.29 9.61 -15.44
N VAL A 34 22.07 9.69 -14.89
CA VAL A 34 20.89 10.20 -15.59
C VAL A 34 20.10 11.10 -14.67
N GLY A 35 19.90 12.36 -15.08
CA GLY A 35 19.12 13.31 -14.30
C GLY A 35 17.64 12.90 -14.10
N HIS A 36 17.10 13.23 -12.93
CA HIS A 36 15.72 12.93 -12.51
C HIS A 36 14.65 13.43 -13.49
N ARG A 37 14.91 14.48 -14.29
CA ARG A 37 14.02 14.99 -15.35
C ARG A 37 13.84 13.98 -16.48
N ARG A 38 14.93 13.39 -16.97
CA ARG A 38 14.91 12.37 -18.03
C ARG A 38 14.23 11.09 -17.55
N ILE A 39 14.53 10.66 -16.32
CA ILE A 39 13.86 9.52 -15.70
C ILE A 39 12.35 9.77 -15.62
N GLY A 40 11.93 10.93 -15.12
CA GLY A 40 10.51 11.30 -15.02
C GLY A 40 9.78 11.27 -16.36
N ARG A 41 10.41 11.77 -17.43
CA ARG A 41 9.86 11.71 -18.78
C ARG A 41 9.69 10.28 -19.26
N LEU A 42 10.71 9.43 -19.10
CA LEU A 42 10.68 8.03 -19.51
C LEU A 42 9.63 7.22 -18.73
N VAL A 43 9.57 7.42 -17.41
CA VAL A 43 8.58 6.81 -16.52
C VAL A 43 7.16 7.18 -16.97
N ARG A 44 6.89 8.48 -17.20
CA ARG A 44 5.57 8.97 -17.66
C ARG A 44 5.19 8.44 -19.04
N GLN A 45 6.10 8.47 -20.01
CA GLN A 45 5.85 7.99 -21.38
C GLN A 45 5.62 6.48 -21.45
N ASN A 46 6.04 5.71 -20.43
CA ASN A 46 5.90 4.25 -20.39
C ASN A 46 4.84 3.79 -19.37
N GLY A 47 4.03 4.69 -18.82
CA GLY A 47 2.97 4.33 -17.87
C GLY A 47 3.47 3.70 -16.57
N ILE A 48 4.74 3.94 -16.20
CA ILE A 48 5.31 3.42 -14.95
C ILE A 48 4.85 4.33 -13.82
N SER A 49 4.15 3.79 -12.84
CA SER A 49 3.67 4.52 -11.67
C SER A 49 4.29 3.97 -10.39
N VAL A 50 4.31 4.81 -9.35
CA VAL A 50 4.74 4.39 -8.02
C VAL A 50 3.54 3.76 -7.31
N VAL A 51 3.72 2.54 -6.81
CA VAL A 51 2.73 1.84 -6.00
C VAL A 51 3.00 2.16 -4.54
N ARG A 52 2.06 2.85 -3.89
CA ARG A 52 2.09 3.09 -2.44
C ARG A 52 1.19 2.08 -1.77
N ILE A 53 1.80 1.10 -1.10
CA ILE A 53 1.06 0.15 -0.25
C ILE A 53 0.82 0.85 1.09
N HIS A 54 -0.44 1.08 1.44
CA HIS A 54 -0.79 1.48 2.79
C HIS A 54 -0.70 0.26 3.69
N LYS A 55 -0.01 0.38 4.84
CA LYS A 55 -0.03 -0.68 5.84
C LYS A 55 -1.47 -0.83 6.34
N TYR A 56 -1.99 -2.06 6.29
CA TYR A 56 -3.23 -2.39 6.98
C TYR A 56 -3.05 -2.11 8.47
N LYS A 57 -3.97 -1.34 9.05
CA LYS A 57 -4.03 -1.11 10.49
C LYS A 57 -5.13 -2.00 11.06
N ALA A 58 -4.75 -3.06 11.76
CA ALA A 58 -5.71 -3.83 12.55
C ALA A 58 -6.20 -2.93 13.70
N THR A 59 -7.49 -2.64 13.73
CA THR A 59 -8.13 -1.85 14.80
C THR A 59 -8.41 -2.69 16.04
N THR A 60 -8.50 -4.01 15.88
CA THR A 60 -8.73 -4.97 16.97
C THR A 60 -7.52 -5.90 17.07
N GLY A 61 -6.81 -5.83 18.20
CA GLY A 61 -5.77 -6.79 18.53
C GLY A 61 -6.40 -8.09 19.01
N SER A 62 -6.88 -8.93 18.11
CA SER A 62 -7.51 -10.22 18.45
C SER A 62 -6.49 -11.30 18.88
N ASP A 63 -5.20 -11.11 18.58
CA ASP A 63 -4.12 -11.97 19.01
C ASP A 63 -3.63 -11.58 20.41
N HIS A 64 -4.45 -11.88 21.42
CA HIS A 64 -4.12 -11.68 22.82
C HIS A 64 -4.59 -12.83 23.69
N LYS A 65 -3.92 -13.06 24.83
CA LYS A 65 -4.30 -14.11 25.79
C LYS A 65 -5.44 -13.72 26.73
N PHE A 66 -6.01 -12.53 26.60
CA PHE A 66 -7.15 -12.09 27.41
C PHE A 66 -8.42 -12.82 26.97
N ASN A 67 -9.31 -13.09 27.92
CA ASN A 67 -10.63 -13.64 27.62
C ASN A 67 -11.43 -12.63 26.79
N SER A 68 -11.67 -12.94 25.52
CA SER A 68 -12.63 -12.20 24.71
C SER A 68 -14.05 -12.54 25.16
N ALA A 69 -14.90 -11.52 25.32
CA ALA A 69 -16.32 -11.75 25.54
C ALA A 69 -16.92 -12.52 24.33
N PRO A 70 -17.86 -13.44 24.56
CA PRO A 70 -18.51 -14.17 23.46
C PRO A 70 -19.22 -13.18 22.52
N ASN A 71 -19.04 -13.38 21.21
CA ASN A 71 -19.78 -12.60 20.20
C ASN A 71 -21.23 -13.11 20.13
N LEU A 72 -22.10 -12.53 20.97
CA LEU A 72 -23.51 -12.93 21.07
C LEU A 72 -24.33 -12.60 19.81
N LEU A 73 -23.87 -11.65 18.99
CA LEU A 73 -24.56 -11.28 17.77
C LEU A 73 -24.26 -12.25 16.63
N ASP A 74 -23.04 -12.74 16.52
CA ASP A 74 -22.57 -13.62 15.43
C ASP A 74 -23.07 -13.21 14.02
N ARG A 75 -23.06 -11.89 13.74
CA ARG A 75 -23.57 -11.25 12.51
C ARG A 75 -25.07 -11.39 12.26
N ASP A 76 -25.84 -11.89 13.21
CA ASP A 76 -27.29 -11.79 13.21
C ASP A 76 -27.74 -10.43 13.78
N PHE A 77 -28.11 -9.53 12.86
CA PHE A 77 -28.63 -8.19 13.17
C PHE A 77 -30.15 -8.12 13.15
N THR A 78 -30.86 -9.24 12.96
CA THR A 78 -32.33 -9.25 13.00
C THR A 78 -32.84 -9.02 14.43
N ALA A 79 -33.85 -8.18 14.58
CA ALA A 79 -34.45 -7.85 15.88
C ALA A 79 -35.95 -7.60 15.71
N ASP A 80 -36.75 -8.06 16.68
CA ASP A 80 -38.21 -7.93 16.66
C ASP A 80 -38.66 -6.54 17.13
N LEU A 81 -37.88 -5.91 18.00
CA LEU A 81 -38.16 -4.59 18.58
C LEU A 81 -36.89 -3.70 18.61
N PRO A 82 -37.06 -2.36 18.65
CA PRO A 82 -35.95 -1.45 18.89
C PRO A 82 -35.18 -1.75 20.19
N HIS A 83 -33.91 -1.36 20.24
CA HIS A 83 -33.02 -1.48 21.39
C HIS A 83 -32.63 -2.91 21.85
N GLN A 84 -32.93 -3.94 21.06
CA GLN A 84 -32.55 -5.32 21.38
C GLN A 84 -31.10 -5.68 20.97
N LYS A 85 -30.60 -5.09 19.88
CA LYS A 85 -29.25 -5.30 19.35
C LYS A 85 -28.64 -3.96 18.97
N TRP A 86 -27.38 -3.74 19.35
CA TRP A 86 -26.65 -2.50 19.08
C TRP A 86 -25.32 -2.86 18.40
N ALA A 87 -25.01 -2.22 17.28
CA ALA A 87 -23.74 -2.35 16.59
C ALA A 87 -23.23 -0.96 16.22
N GLY A 88 -21.94 -0.71 16.43
CA GLY A 88 -21.27 0.54 16.09
C GLY A 88 -19.94 0.26 15.42
N ASP A 89 -19.52 1.16 14.54
CA ASP A 89 -18.22 1.08 13.86
C ASP A 89 -17.45 2.40 14.06
N ILE A 90 -16.12 2.33 14.00
CA ILE A 90 -15.24 3.50 14.09
C ILE A 90 -14.57 3.76 12.76
N SER A 91 -14.86 4.91 12.16
CA SER A 91 -14.16 5.38 10.96
C SER A 91 -12.95 6.22 11.35
N TYR A 92 -11.79 5.87 10.80
CA TYR A 92 -10.58 6.71 10.90
C TYR A 92 -10.66 7.81 9.83
N VAL A 93 -10.66 9.08 10.24
CA VAL A 93 -10.64 10.26 9.36
C VAL A 93 -9.22 10.77 9.18
#